data_AF-A0A820YR39-F1
#
_entry.id   AF-A0A820YR39-F1
#
_cell.length_a   1.000
_cell.length_b   1.000
_cell.length_c   1.000
_cell.angle_alpha   90.00
_cell.angle_beta   90.00
_cell.angle_gamma   90.00
#
_symmetry.space_group_name_H-M   'P 1'
#
loop_
_entity.id
_entity.type
_entity.pdbx_description
1 polymer ?
#
loop_
_entity_poly.entity_id
_entity_poly.type
_entity_poly.pdbx_seq_one_letter_code
_entity_poly.pdbx_strand_id
1 'polypeptide(L)'
;MVSILVSTLLLDHFRTHGLDFRSISKHNFYTICRHLSVISSQITSLYLSEKDDSPGQIDRFYSHGFTLRQFTHLQSLSLYHLHSQDTMNKILLDLPYLSSITHLTFEECCFTYDETDALTFVIIIWSLPKLTHCYINIQFKPQIYFPIPKVISSTIEHLSNSDIEPQFSQMTRLLENTPNLRHLSIDFHFNFSDEYQSSTMTSVNTFEYIVFLDRISYFSEFSQMHAKFTSIESRST
;
A
#
# COMPACT_ATOMS: atom_id res chain seq x y z
N MET A 1 -21.12 -25.56 24.64
CA MET A 1 -20.91 -26.39 23.43
C MET A 1 -21.18 -25.63 22.12
N VAL A 2 -22.34 -24.98 21.95
CA VAL A 2 -22.68 -24.25 20.70
C VAL A 2 -21.65 -23.18 20.29
N SER A 3 -21.13 -22.40 21.25
CA SER A 3 -20.11 -21.37 20.96
C SER A 3 -18.82 -21.94 20.35
N ILE A 4 -18.40 -23.14 20.76
CA ILE A 4 -17.18 -23.78 20.25
C ILE A 4 -17.37 -24.20 18.80
N LEU A 5 -18.52 -24.81 18.48
CA LEU A 5 -18.82 -25.25 17.11
C LEU A 5 -18.86 -24.07 16.13
N VAL A 6 -19.47 -22.96 16.53
CA VAL A 6 -19.50 -21.73 15.71
C VAL A 6 -18.09 -21.18 15.50
N SER A 7 -17.27 -21.12 16.55
CA SER A 7 -15.87 -20.68 16.42
C SER A 7 -15.05 -21.60 15.50
N THR A 8 -15.25 -22.92 15.53
CA THR A 8 -14.57 -23.85 14.63
C THR A 8 -15.00 -23.66 13.17
N LEU A 9 -16.30 -23.50 12.91
CA LEU A 9 -16.80 -23.26 11.55
C LEU A 9 -16.33 -21.92 10.99
N LEU A 10 -16.35 -20.86 11.81
CA LEU A 10 -15.79 -19.56 11.43
C LEU A 10 -14.29 -19.67 11.16
N LEU A 11 -13.57 -20.43 11.98
CA LEU A 11 -12.14 -20.63 11.78
C LEU A 11 -11.83 -21.32 10.46
N ASP A 12 -12.52 -22.42 10.15
CA ASP A 12 -12.31 -23.13 8.88
C ASP A 12 -12.65 -22.25 7.67
N HIS A 13 -13.69 -21.43 7.80
CA HIS A 13 -14.03 -20.44 6.79
C HIS A 13 -12.94 -19.38 6.64
N PHE A 14 -12.45 -18.79 7.75
CA PHE A 14 -11.50 -17.69 7.67
C PHE A 14 -10.05 -18.09 7.38
N ARG A 15 -9.73 -19.38 7.52
CA ARG A 15 -8.46 -19.94 7.00
C ARG A 15 -8.39 -19.92 5.49
N THR A 16 -9.54 -19.99 4.82
CA THR A 16 -9.65 -20.07 3.36
C THR A 16 -10.08 -18.75 2.73
N HIS A 17 -10.87 -17.96 3.44
CA HIS A 17 -11.42 -16.69 2.98
C HIS A 17 -11.01 -15.63 3.99
N GLY A 18 -10.18 -14.66 3.62
CA GLY A 18 -9.77 -13.60 4.54
C GLY A 18 -10.95 -12.92 5.24
N LEU A 19 -10.70 -12.29 6.39
CA LEU A 19 -11.72 -11.56 7.12
C LEU A 19 -12.04 -10.26 6.37
N ASP A 20 -13.14 -10.27 5.61
CA ASP A 20 -13.55 -9.16 4.75
C ASP A 20 -14.74 -8.39 5.33
N PHE A 21 -14.49 -7.14 5.70
CA PHE A 21 -15.50 -6.24 6.23
C PHE A 21 -16.02 -5.21 5.23
N ARG A 22 -15.54 -5.20 3.98
CA ARG A 22 -15.85 -4.16 2.97
C ARG A 22 -17.33 -4.03 2.61
N SER A 23 -18.11 -5.10 2.76
CA SER A 23 -19.54 -5.12 2.41
C SER A 23 -20.38 -5.87 3.43
N ILE A 24 -19.92 -5.94 4.68
CA ILE A 24 -20.62 -6.67 5.73
C ILE A 24 -21.79 -5.85 6.28
N SER A 25 -22.91 -6.52 6.57
CA SER A 25 -23.99 -5.87 7.31
C SER A 25 -23.57 -5.55 8.75
N LYS A 26 -24.12 -4.49 9.34
CA LYS A 26 -23.89 -4.13 10.74
C LYS A 26 -24.17 -5.29 11.71
N HIS A 27 -25.22 -6.07 11.45
CA HIS A 27 -25.57 -7.23 12.27
C HIS A 27 -24.48 -8.31 12.20
N ASN A 28 -24.02 -8.67 11.00
CA ASN A 28 -22.97 -9.67 10.81
C ASN A 28 -21.64 -9.21 11.40
N PHE A 29 -21.32 -7.91 11.29
CA PHE A 29 -20.13 -7.33 11.92
C PHE A 29 -20.10 -7.61 13.42
N TYR A 30 -21.17 -7.28 14.16
CA TYR A 30 -21.22 -7.54 15.61
C TYR A 30 -21.15 -9.04 15.93
N THR A 31 -21.81 -9.88 15.13
CA THR A 31 -21.78 -11.33 15.32
C THR A 31 -20.35 -11.86 15.18
N ILE A 32 -19.61 -11.44 14.15
CA ILE A 32 -18.21 -11.83 13.96
C ILE A 32 -17.32 -11.28 15.08
N CYS A 33 -17.47 -10.00 15.44
CA CYS A 33 -16.68 -9.37 16.51
C CYS A 33 -16.79 -10.14 17.84
N ARG A 34 -17.94 -10.73 18.18
CA ARG A 34 -18.06 -11.54 19.40
C ARG A 34 -17.15 -12.77 19.44
N HIS A 35 -16.80 -13.30 18.27
CA HIS A 35 -15.95 -14.49 18.14
C HIS A 35 -14.51 -14.15 17.76
N LEU A 36 -14.27 -12.92 17.30
CA LEU A 36 -13.00 -12.52 16.68
C LEU A 36 -11.81 -12.63 17.63
N SER A 37 -11.98 -12.33 18.93
CA SER A 37 -10.90 -12.45 19.91
C SER A 37 -10.36 -13.88 20.08
N VAL A 38 -11.18 -14.89 19.79
CA VAL A 38 -10.81 -16.32 19.88
C VAL A 38 -10.02 -16.77 18.66
N ILE A 39 -10.26 -16.14 17.51
CA ILE A 39 -9.71 -16.57 16.21
C ILE A 39 -8.73 -15.58 15.59
N SER A 40 -8.50 -14.41 16.20
CA SER A 40 -7.69 -13.30 15.64
C SER A 40 -6.28 -13.75 15.26
N SER A 41 -5.66 -14.58 16.09
CA SER A 41 -4.33 -15.11 15.83
C SER A 41 -4.28 -16.04 14.62
N GLN A 42 -5.40 -16.52 14.08
CA GLN A 42 -5.45 -17.44 12.95
C GLN A 42 -5.85 -16.75 11.63
N ILE A 43 -6.20 -15.47 11.68
CA ILE A 43 -6.56 -14.70 10.50
C ILE A 43 -5.28 -14.30 9.75
N THR A 44 -5.22 -14.66 8.47
CA THR A 44 -4.08 -14.35 7.58
C THR A 44 -4.33 -13.13 6.70
N SER A 45 -5.59 -12.79 6.42
CA SER A 45 -5.94 -11.63 5.60
C SER A 45 -7.07 -10.84 6.24
N LEU A 46 -6.97 -9.51 6.24
CA LEU A 46 -7.94 -8.59 6.82
C LEU A 46 -8.23 -7.46 5.84
N TYR A 47 -9.51 -7.25 5.53
CA TYR A 47 -9.98 -6.16 4.68
C TYR A 47 -10.93 -5.28 5.48
N LEU A 48 -10.61 -4.00 5.59
CA LEU A 48 -11.37 -3.00 6.34
C LEU A 48 -11.75 -1.85 5.41
N SER A 49 -12.96 -1.30 5.55
CA SER A 49 -13.42 -0.19 4.72
C SER A 49 -14.27 0.82 5.49
N GLU A 50 -14.21 2.09 5.09
CA GLU A 50 -15.18 3.11 5.51
C GLU A 50 -16.05 3.63 4.36
N LYS A 51 -16.42 2.76 3.41
CA LYS A 51 -17.41 3.08 2.36
C LYS A 51 -18.71 3.63 2.95
N ASP A 52 -19.49 4.32 2.10
CA ASP A 52 -20.75 4.98 2.46
C ASP A 52 -21.77 4.07 3.17
N ASP A 53 -21.77 2.77 2.87
CA ASP A 53 -22.64 1.78 3.51
C ASP A 53 -22.15 1.34 4.92
N SER A 54 -20.89 1.66 5.26
CA SER A 54 -20.22 1.26 6.49
C SER A 54 -19.35 2.37 7.13
N PRO A 55 -19.86 3.61 7.32
CA PRO A 55 -19.08 4.71 7.88
C PRO A 55 -18.63 4.42 9.31
N GLY A 56 -17.35 4.69 9.58
CA GLY A 56 -16.71 4.49 10.89
C GLY A 56 -16.61 3.01 11.30
N GLN A 57 -16.67 2.08 10.35
CA GLN A 57 -16.51 0.66 10.66
C GLN A 57 -15.13 0.34 11.23
N ILE A 58 -14.08 1.00 10.75
CA ILE A 58 -12.71 0.82 11.26
C ILE A 58 -12.62 1.35 12.69
N ASP A 59 -13.17 2.52 12.96
CA ASP A 59 -13.28 3.05 14.32
C ASP A 59 -14.05 2.11 15.26
N ARG A 60 -15.14 1.51 14.77
CA ARG A 60 -15.89 0.50 15.53
C ARG A 60 -15.07 -0.75 15.77
N PHE A 61 -14.29 -1.20 14.81
CA PHE A 61 -13.38 -2.34 15.00
C PHE A 61 -12.44 -2.09 16.18
N TYR A 62 -11.81 -0.91 16.22
CA TYR A 62 -10.96 -0.52 17.35
C TYR A 62 -11.73 -0.32 18.66
N SER A 63 -12.96 0.23 18.63
CA SER A 63 -13.76 0.45 19.83
C SER A 63 -14.23 -0.84 20.52
N HIS A 64 -14.23 -1.97 19.80
CA HIS A 64 -14.44 -3.29 20.39
C HIS A 64 -13.18 -3.89 21.03
N GLY A 65 -12.09 -3.13 21.10
CA GLY A 65 -10.82 -3.55 21.71
C GLY A 65 -9.94 -4.40 20.80
N PHE A 66 -10.25 -4.49 19.51
CA PHE A 66 -9.38 -5.13 18.53
C PHE A 66 -8.24 -4.18 18.17
N THR A 67 -7.01 -4.68 18.25
CA THR A 67 -5.81 -4.01 17.73
C THR A 67 -5.18 -4.91 16.69
N LEU A 68 -4.48 -4.34 15.70
CA LEU A 68 -3.89 -5.17 14.64
C LEU A 68 -2.83 -6.12 15.21
N ARG A 69 -2.20 -5.75 16.33
CA ARG A 69 -1.20 -6.57 17.04
C ARG A 69 -1.71 -7.95 17.48
N GLN A 70 -3.03 -8.12 17.63
CA GLN A 70 -3.62 -9.41 18.00
C GLN A 70 -3.60 -10.42 16.83
N PHE A 71 -3.45 -9.93 15.60
CA PHE A 71 -3.45 -10.73 14.38
C PHE A 71 -2.00 -11.14 14.04
N THR A 72 -1.40 -11.97 14.89
CA THR A 72 0.04 -12.30 14.83
C THR A 72 0.46 -13.04 13.55
N HIS A 73 -0.48 -13.69 12.87
CA HIS A 73 -0.27 -14.38 11.59
C HIS A 73 -0.81 -13.59 10.39
N LEU A 74 -1.13 -12.30 10.55
CA LEU A 74 -1.63 -11.47 9.45
C LEU A 74 -0.54 -11.30 8.39
N GLN A 75 -0.87 -11.73 7.18
CA GLN A 75 -0.03 -11.67 5.98
C GLN A 75 -0.51 -10.58 5.02
N SER A 76 -1.82 -10.32 4.97
CA SER A 76 -2.42 -9.30 4.11
C SER A 76 -3.29 -8.35 4.91
N LEU A 77 -3.04 -7.05 4.75
CA LEU A 77 -3.89 -6.00 5.29
C LEU A 77 -4.29 -5.06 4.16
N SER A 78 -5.60 -4.88 3.99
CA SER A 78 -6.15 -3.97 2.98
C SER A 78 -7.13 -3.01 3.62
N LEU A 79 -6.89 -1.71 3.42
CA LEU A 79 -7.63 -0.61 3.99
C LEU A 79 -8.23 0.21 2.85
N TYR A 80 -9.54 0.39 2.88
CA TYR A 80 -10.28 1.04 1.80
C TYR A 80 -11.02 2.27 2.33
N HIS A 81 -10.92 3.40 1.65
CA HIS A 81 -11.72 4.60 1.95
C HIS A 81 -11.52 5.10 3.39
N LEU A 82 -10.32 4.91 3.95
CA LEU A 82 -10.00 5.40 5.30
C LEU A 82 -9.73 6.91 5.25
N HIS A 83 -10.54 7.68 5.97
CA HIS A 83 -10.45 9.15 6.00
C HIS A 83 -10.02 9.71 7.37
N SER A 84 -10.04 8.88 8.42
CA SER A 84 -9.63 9.26 9.77
C SER A 84 -8.11 9.19 9.94
N GLN A 85 -7.46 10.36 10.02
CA GLN A 85 -6.02 10.47 10.30
C GLN A 85 -5.64 9.82 11.65
N ASP A 86 -6.47 9.98 12.69
CA ASP A 86 -6.23 9.34 13.99
C ASP A 86 -6.23 7.82 13.90
N THR A 87 -7.10 7.26 13.07
CA THR A 87 -7.21 5.83 12.87
C THR A 87 -6.07 5.30 12.02
N MET A 88 -5.64 6.04 10.99
CA MET A 88 -4.40 5.73 10.30
C MET A 88 -3.19 5.75 11.24
N ASN A 89 -3.07 6.75 12.12
CA ASN A 89 -1.98 6.80 13.09
C ASN A 89 -1.96 5.58 14.03
N LYS A 90 -3.13 5.11 14.48
CA LYS A 90 -3.22 3.85 15.25
C LYS A 90 -2.76 2.64 14.44
N ILE A 91 -3.17 2.56 13.18
CA ILE A 91 -2.74 1.48 12.27
C ILE A 91 -1.22 1.51 12.11
N LEU A 92 -0.62 2.67 11.83
CA LEU A 92 0.83 2.84 11.69
C LEU A 92 1.60 2.45 12.96
N LEU A 93 1.05 2.75 14.14
CA LEU A 93 1.63 2.32 15.43
C LEU A 93 1.57 0.81 15.64
N ASP A 94 0.66 0.11 14.98
CA ASP A 94 0.53 -1.35 15.07
C ASP A 94 1.31 -2.10 13.99
N LEU A 95 1.52 -1.49 12.81
CA LEU A 95 2.20 -2.14 11.67
C LEU A 95 3.55 -2.79 12.01
N PRO A 96 4.47 -2.15 12.79
CA PRO A 96 5.74 -2.77 13.14
C PRO A 96 5.63 -4.10 13.90
N TYR A 97 4.49 -4.36 14.54
CA TYR A 97 4.24 -5.60 15.28
C TYR A 97 3.72 -6.73 14.37
N LEU A 98 3.33 -6.43 13.13
CA LEU A 98 2.82 -7.39 12.15
C LEU A 98 3.98 -8.08 11.41
N SER A 99 4.77 -8.87 12.14
CA SER A 99 5.98 -9.54 11.64
C SER A 99 5.78 -10.54 10.49
N SER A 100 4.53 -10.84 10.13
CA SER A 100 4.15 -11.75 9.04
C SER A 100 3.60 -11.03 7.81
N ILE A 101 3.46 -9.69 7.86
CA ILE A 101 2.85 -8.92 6.77
C ILE A 101 3.70 -9.01 5.51
N THR A 102 3.06 -9.41 4.42
CA THR A 102 3.67 -9.54 3.08
C THR A 102 2.96 -8.67 2.06
N HIS A 103 1.67 -8.37 2.27
CA HIS A 103 0.84 -7.57 1.40
C HIS A 103 0.20 -6.43 2.20
N LEU A 104 0.36 -5.21 1.70
CA LEU A 104 -0.24 -4.02 2.29
C LEU A 104 -0.91 -3.19 1.19
N THR A 105 -2.18 -2.90 1.38
CA THR A 105 -3.00 -2.12 0.43
C THR A 105 -3.67 -0.97 1.17
N PHE A 106 -3.45 0.24 0.67
CA PHE A 106 -4.23 1.42 0.98
C PHE A 106 -4.93 1.85 -0.30
N GLU A 107 -6.25 1.81 -0.32
CA GLU A 107 -7.07 2.08 -1.50
C GLU A 107 -8.00 3.25 -1.22
N GLU A 108 -7.92 4.30 -2.04
CA GLU A 108 -8.75 5.49 -1.94
C GLU A 108 -8.75 6.10 -0.52
N CYS A 109 -7.60 6.06 0.17
CA CYS A 109 -7.48 6.68 1.49
C CYS A 109 -7.17 8.18 1.34
N CYS A 110 -7.60 9.01 2.28
CA CYS A 110 -7.35 10.45 2.21
C CYS A 110 -6.93 10.99 3.58
N PHE A 111 -5.78 11.66 3.65
CA PHE A 111 -5.25 12.19 4.91
C PHE A 111 -4.71 13.60 4.78
N THR A 112 -4.90 14.38 5.84
CA THR A 112 -4.37 15.74 5.96
C THR A 112 -2.94 15.77 6.51
N TYR A 113 -2.09 14.83 6.10
CA TYR A 113 -0.71 14.77 6.55
C TYR A 113 0.11 15.97 6.11
N ASP A 114 1.04 16.40 6.96
CA ASP A 114 2.14 17.25 6.54
C ASP A 114 3.29 16.40 5.97
N GLU A 115 4.36 17.06 5.51
CA GLU A 115 5.52 16.37 4.94
C GLU A 115 6.20 15.42 5.93
N THR A 116 6.21 15.76 7.22
CA THR A 116 6.86 14.96 8.27
C THR A 116 6.07 13.69 8.55
N ASP A 117 4.75 13.81 8.63
CA ASP A 117 3.86 12.68 8.82
C ASP A 117 3.91 11.73 7.60
N ALA A 118 3.87 12.27 6.38
CA ALA A 118 3.95 11.48 5.16
C ALA A 118 5.30 10.73 5.05
N LEU A 119 6.41 11.38 5.44
CA LEU A 119 7.71 10.71 5.53
C LEU A 119 7.72 9.59 6.58
N THR A 120 7.10 9.82 7.74
CA THR A 120 6.99 8.82 8.80
C THR A 120 6.19 7.60 8.32
N PHE A 121 5.07 7.83 7.64
CA PHE A 121 4.25 6.79 7.01
C PHE A 121 5.08 5.90 6.08
N VAL A 122 5.83 6.50 5.15
CA VAL A 122 6.66 5.76 4.19
C VAL A 122 7.81 5.04 4.88
N ILE A 123 8.48 5.65 5.88
CA ILE A 123 9.54 4.99 6.65
C ILE A 123 9.03 3.72 7.32
N ILE A 124 7.85 3.77 7.95
CA ILE A 124 7.24 2.61 8.62
C ILE A 124 7.01 1.48 7.62
N ILE A 125 6.42 1.77 6.46
CA ILE A 125 6.14 0.77 5.42
C ILE A 125 7.42 0.15 4.88
N TRP A 126 8.43 0.97 4.53
CA TRP A 126 9.71 0.48 4.01
C TRP A 126 10.52 -0.32 5.04
N SER A 127 10.22 -0.15 6.33
CA SER A 127 10.87 -0.89 7.41
C SER A 127 10.21 -2.26 7.71
N LEU A 128 9.11 -2.61 7.03
CA LEU A 128 8.42 -3.87 7.27
C LEU A 128 9.25 -5.05 6.73
N PRO A 129 9.64 -6.02 7.58
CA PRO A 129 10.74 -6.95 7.27
C PRO A 129 10.37 -8.07 6.29
N LYS A 130 9.10 -8.18 5.89
CA LYS A 130 8.61 -9.21 4.95
C LYS A 130 7.68 -8.64 3.89
N LEU A 131 7.55 -7.31 3.81
CA LEU A 131 6.61 -6.69 2.90
C LEU A 131 7.12 -6.85 1.46
N THR A 132 6.40 -7.64 0.66
CA THR A 132 6.76 -7.91 -0.75
C THR A 132 5.88 -7.13 -1.71
N HIS A 133 4.62 -6.90 -1.35
CA HIS A 133 3.62 -6.22 -2.18
C HIS A 133 3.07 -5.02 -1.44
N CYS A 134 3.22 -3.84 -2.04
CA CYS A 134 2.71 -2.59 -1.49
C CYS A 134 1.92 -1.84 -2.56
N TYR A 135 0.65 -1.56 -2.24
CA TYR A 135 -0.23 -0.72 -3.03
C TYR A 135 -0.63 0.50 -2.20
N ILE A 136 -0.30 1.69 -2.68
CA ILE A 136 -0.50 2.96 -1.99
C ILE A 136 -1.30 3.88 -2.91
N ASN A 137 -2.61 3.89 -2.74
CA ASN A 137 -3.51 4.90 -3.30
C ASN A 137 -4.00 5.77 -2.14
N ILE A 138 -3.23 6.84 -1.88
CA ILE A 138 -3.47 7.76 -0.78
C ILE A 138 -3.40 9.18 -1.30
N GLN A 139 -4.47 9.94 -1.08
CA GLN A 139 -4.50 11.37 -1.34
C GLN A 139 -3.89 12.12 -0.16
N PHE A 140 -2.72 12.73 -0.38
CA PHE A 140 -2.13 13.69 0.53
C PHE A 140 -2.66 15.10 0.28
N LYS A 141 -2.37 16.04 1.18
CA LYS A 141 -2.66 17.46 0.96
C LYS A 141 -2.07 17.93 -0.38
N PRO A 142 -2.74 18.86 -1.07
CA PRO A 142 -2.18 19.49 -2.27
C PRO A 142 -0.77 20.00 -1.95
N GLN A 143 0.18 19.76 -2.87
CA GLN A 143 1.60 20.15 -2.79
C GLN A 143 2.56 19.19 -2.08
N ILE A 144 2.08 18.06 -1.53
CA ILE A 144 2.99 17.04 -0.99
C ILE A 144 3.34 16.05 -2.10
N TYR A 145 4.59 16.10 -2.56
CA TYR A 145 5.15 15.07 -3.44
C TYR A 145 5.32 13.76 -2.69
N PHE A 146 5.44 12.65 -3.44
CA PHE A 146 5.73 11.35 -2.86
C PHE A 146 6.98 11.43 -1.96
N PRO A 147 6.85 11.18 -0.64
CA PRO A 147 7.99 11.29 0.26
C PRO A 147 8.92 10.12 0.00
N ILE A 148 10.17 10.43 -0.34
CA ILE A 148 11.14 9.37 -0.65
C ILE A 148 11.66 8.74 0.63
N PRO A 149 11.55 7.41 0.78
CA PRO A 149 12.05 6.70 1.95
C PRO A 149 13.55 6.95 2.09
N LYS A 150 14.01 7.19 3.32
CA LYS A 150 15.45 7.18 3.66
C LYS A 150 15.96 5.80 4.07
N VAL A 151 15.04 4.84 4.22
CA VAL A 151 15.31 3.47 4.62
C VAL A 151 15.25 2.59 3.38
N ILE A 152 16.24 1.71 3.24
CA ILE A 152 16.28 0.74 2.16
C ILE A 152 15.37 -0.44 2.53
N SER A 153 14.38 -0.74 1.69
CA SER A 153 13.63 -1.98 1.77
C SER A 153 14.27 -3.03 0.86
N SER A 154 14.77 -4.10 1.46
CA SER A 154 15.29 -5.26 0.74
C SER A 154 14.21 -6.30 0.43
N THR A 155 12.94 -6.05 0.72
CA THR A 155 11.88 -7.07 0.58
C THR A 155 10.76 -6.70 -0.37
N ILE A 156 10.54 -5.41 -0.63
CA ILE A 156 9.49 -4.97 -1.56
C ILE A 156 9.91 -5.36 -2.99
N GLU A 157 9.06 -6.18 -3.62
CA GLU A 157 9.22 -6.63 -5.01
C GLU A 157 8.17 -5.97 -5.93
N HIS A 158 7.01 -5.61 -5.39
CA HIS A 158 5.90 -5.00 -6.12
C HIS A 158 5.47 -3.72 -5.42
N LEU A 159 5.57 -2.59 -6.11
CA LEU A 159 5.12 -1.29 -5.63
C LEU A 159 4.17 -0.67 -6.65
N SER A 160 3.00 -0.24 -6.17
CA SER A 160 2.02 0.47 -6.96
C SER A 160 1.53 1.72 -6.24
N ASN A 161 1.41 2.82 -6.95
CA ASN A 161 0.91 4.10 -6.43
C ASN A 161 0.20 4.89 -7.53
N SER A 162 -1.09 5.15 -7.36
CA SER A 162 -1.94 5.81 -8.38
C SER A 162 -2.14 7.31 -8.17
N ASP A 163 -2.00 7.80 -6.93
CA ASP A 163 -2.50 9.13 -6.58
C ASP A 163 -1.40 10.14 -6.21
N ILE A 164 -0.13 9.69 -6.18
CA ILE A 164 0.98 10.55 -5.78
C ILE A 164 2.09 10.49 -6.81
N GLU A 165 2.30 11.64 -7.45
CA GLU A 165 3.26 11.83 -8.52
C GLU A 165 4.66 12.09 -7.94
N PRO A 166 5.63 11.17 -8.10
CA PRO A 166 7.01 11.46 -7.78
C PRO A 166 7.64 12.34 -8.87
N GLN A 167 8.50 13.26 -8.46
CA GLN A 167 9.39 13.94 -9.40
C GLN A 167 10.34 12.93 -10.04
N PHE A 168 10.76 13.16 -11.28
CA PHE A 168 11.69 12.25 -11.97
C PHE A 168 12.99 12.02 -11.17
N SER A 169 13.52 13.07 -10.54
CA SER A 169 14.70 13.00 -9.67
C SER A 169 14.51 12.10 -8.43
N GLN A 170 13.27 11.98 -7.96
CA GLN A 170 12.88 11.13 -6.83
C GLN A 170 12.79 9.65 -7.23
N MET A 171 12.49 9.36 -8.51
CA MET A 171 12.40 7.98 -9.01
C MET A 171 13.70 7.21 -8.82
N THR A 172 14.84 7.81 -9.18
CA THR A 172 16.16 7.17 -8.98
C THR A 172 16.37 6.78 -7.52
N ARG A 173 16.02 7.67 -6.58
CA ARG A 173 16.14 7.39 -5.15
C ARG A 173 15.15 6.35 -4.66
N LEU A 174 13.95 6.28 -5.24
CA LEU A 174 12.97 5.24 -4.91
C LEU A 174 13.53 3.85 -5.27
N LEU A 175 14.13 3.73 -6.45
CA LEU A 175 14.77 2.51 -6.93
C LEU A 175 16.00 2.14 -6.10
N GLU A 176 16.86 3.11 -5.75
CA GLU A 176 18.01 2.90 -4.86
C GLU A 176 17.59 2.38 -3.48
N ASN A 177 16.47 2.88 -2.94
CA ASN A 177 15.92 2.45 -1.66
C ASN A 177 15.03 1.20 -1.74
N THR A 178 14.83 0.64 -2.93
CA THR A 178 14.03 -0.58 -3.14
C THR A 178 14.73 -1.52 -4.12
N PRO A 179 15.96 -1.99 -3.81
CA PRO A 179 16.83 -2.68 -4.78
C PRO A 179 16.27 -4.00 -5.35
N ASN A 180 15.28 -4.61 -4.68
CA ASN A 180 14.65 -5.86 -5.13
C ASN A 180 13.32 -5.64 -5.86
N LEU A 181 12.99 -4.40 -6.20
CA LEU A 181 11.78 -4.06 -6.91
C LEU A 181 11.81 -4.68 -8.32
N ARG A 182 10.76 -5.44 -8.65
CA ARG A 182 10.55 -6.11 -9.95
C ARG A 182 9.41 -5.49 -10.73
N HIS A 183 8.39 -4.99 -10.02
CA HIS A 183 7.22 -4.38 -10.61
C HIS A 183 6.96 -3.01 -9.98
N LEU A 184 6.86 -2.01 -10.84
CA LEU A 184 6.57 -0.65 -10.46
C LEU A 184 5.42 -0.11 -11.31
N SER A 185 4.34 0.30 -10.64
CA SER A 185 3.17 0.94 -11.26
C SER A 185 2.97 2.29 -10.62
N ILE A 186 3.36 3.37 -11.32
CA ILE A 186 3.20 4.74 -10.81
C ILE A 186 2.63 5.62 -11.91
N ASP A 187 1.67 6.45 -11.54
CA ASP A 187 1.12 7.47 -12.42
C ASP A 187 2.03 8.71 -12.47
N PHE A 188 2.32 9.18 -13.68
CA PHE A 188 3.15 10.36 -13.92
C PHE A 188 2.31 11.47 -14.52
N HIS A 189 2.46 12.67 -13.96
CA HIS A 189 2.00 13.87 -14.61
C HIS A 189 3.21 14.70 -15.04
N PHE A 190 3.36 14.89 -16.34
CA PHE A 190 4.39 15.75 -16.89
C PHE A 190 3.95 17.20 -16.74
N ASN A 191 4.61 17.94 -15.85
CA ASN A 191 4.50 19.38 -15.86
C ASN A 191 5.56 19.95 -16.82
N PHE A 192 5.16 20.23 -18.06
CA PHE A 192 6.03 20.76 -19.10
C PHE A 192 6.64 22.14 -18.80
N SER A 193 6.27 22.77 -17.67
CA SER A 193 6.97 23.97 -17.19
C SER A 193 8.37 23.68 -16.65
N ASP A 194 8.69 22.42 -16.32
CA ASP A 194 10.01 22.03 -15.81
C ASP A 194 10.97 21.77 -16.98
N GLU A 195 11.34 22.85 -17.64
CA GLU A 195 12.31 22.88 -18.74
C GLU A 195 13.69 22.31 -18.34
N TYR A 196 14.22 21.39 -19.15
CA TYR A 196 15.66 21.15 -19.38
C TYR A 196 16.55 20.53 -18.27
N GLN A 197 16.07 19.54 -17.49
CA GLN A 197 17.00 18.64 -16.77
C GLN A 197 17.12 17.27 -17.44
N SER A 198 17.98 17.19 -18.45
CA SER A 198 18.43 15.94 -19.07
C SER A 198 19.36 15.17 -18.13
N SER A 199 18.81 14.43 -17.17
CA SER A 199 19.56 13.40 -16.44
C SER A 199 19.46 12.07 -17.17
N THR A 200 20.60 11.49 -17.51
CA THR A 200 20.70 10.14 -18.07
C THR A 200 20.46 9.13 -16.95
N MET A 201 19.32 8.43 -16.96
CA MET A 201 19.11 7.26 -16.11
C MET A 201 20.06 6.13 -16.55
N THR A 202 20.85 5.64 -15.61
CA THR A 202 21.65 4.42 -15.77
C THR A 202 20.70 3.21 -15.83
N SER A 203 21.00 2.27 -16.72
CA SER A 203 20.16 1.11 -17.06
C SER A 203 19.83 0.25 -15.85
N VAL A 204 18.55 -0.07 -15.68
CA VAL A 204 18.06 -1.00 -14.67
C VAL A 204 17.63 -2.29 -15.39
N ASN A 205 18.31 -3.40 -15.10
CA ASN A 205 18.44 -4.54 -16.03
C ASN A 205 17.22 -5.48 -16.17
N THR A 206 16.06 -5.17 -15.59
CA THR A 206 14.79 -5.90 -15.83
C THR A 206 13.67 -5.16 -15.11
N PHE A 207 13.05 -4.18 -15.76
CA PHE A 207 11.89 -3.47 -15.23
C PHE A 207 10.77 -3.49 -16.26
N GLU A 208 9.68 -4.19 -15.96
CA GLU A 208 8.42 -4.00 -16.68
C GLU A 208 7.73 -2.77 -16.09
N TYR A 209 7.83 -1.64 -16.77
CA TYR A 209 7.10 -0.43 -16.41
C TYR A 209 5.74 -0.46 -17.12
N ILE A 210 4.66 -0.50 -16.36
CA ILE A 210 3.33 -0.18 -16.90
C ILE A 210 3.10 1.29 -16.61
N VAL A 211 3.40 2.14 -17.59
CA VAL A 211 3.05 3.57 -17.52
C VAL A 211 1.62 3.70 -18.04
N PHE A 212 0.69 4.05 -17.16
CA PHE A 212 -0.64 4.47 -17.58
C PHE A 212 -0.58 5.96 -17.95
N LEU A 213 -0.53 6.24 -19.26
CA LEU A 213 -0.64 7.60 -19.78
C LEU A 213 -2.10 7.91 -20.03
N ASP A 214 -2.78 8.56 -19.08
CA ASP A 214 -4.21 8.88 -19.23
C ASP A 214 -4.49 10.11 -20.13
N ARG A 215 -3.51 10.57 -20.93
CA ARG A 215 -3.69 11.64 -21.93
C ARG A 215 -2.92 11.38 -23.22
N ILE A 216 -3.67 11.20 -24.32
CA ILE A 216 -3.25 10.71 -25.66
C ILE A 216 -2.27 11.62 -26.43
N SER A 217 -1.90 12.80 -25.93
CA SER A 217 -1.07 13.78 -26.67
C SER A 217 0.45 13.55 -26.66
N TYR A 218 0.99 12.53 -25.98
CA TYR A 218 2.43 12.47 -25.64
C TYR A 218 3.20 11.24 -26.16
N PHE A 219 2.62 10.49 -27.10
CA PHE A 219 3.17 9.21 -27.58
C PHE A 219 4.55 9.32 -28.29
N SER A 220 4.84 10.46 -28.93
CA SER A 220 6.11 10.67 -29.65
C SER A 220 7.33 10.81 -28.73
N GLU A 221 7.14 11.34 -27.53
CA GLU A 221 8.23 11.61 -26.57
C GLU A 221 8.55 10.36 -25.74
N PHE A 222 7.53 9.58 -25.39
CA PHE A 222 7.71 8.27 -24.77
C PHE A 222 8.50 7.31 -25.67
N SER A 223 8.24 7.34 -26.98
CA SER A 223 8.97 6.54 -27.97
C SER A 223 10.47 6.88 -28.01
N GLN A 224 10.84 8.16 -27.85
CA GLN A 224 12.25 8.58 -27.77
C GLN A 224 12.92 8.16 -26.46
N MET A 225 12.17 8.20 -25.36
CA MET A 225 12.65 7.75 -24.04
C MET A 225 12.88 6.24 -24.02
N HIS A 226 11.91 5.44 -24.51
CA HIS A 226 12.05 3.99 -24.64
C HIS A 226 13.20 3.60 -25.58
N ALA A 227 13.40 4.33 -26.68
CA ALA A 227 14.54 4.15 -27.59
C ALA A 227 15.89 4.47 -26.91
N LYS A 228 15.94 5.49 -26.05
CA LYS A 228 17.13 5.77 -25.23
C LYS A 228 17.43 4.63 -24.25
N PHE A 229 16.41 4.08 -23.59
CA PHE A 229 16.57 2.97 -22.65
C PHE A 229 17.08 1.70 -23.32
N THR A 230 16.50 1.30 -24.46
CA THR A 230 16.93 0.12 -25.22
C THR A 230 18.29 0.28 -25.91
N SER A 231 18.70 1.50 -26.29
CA SER A 231 20.02 1.74 -26.92
C SER A 231 21.22 1.51 -25.98
N ILE A 232 21.03 1.63 -24.66
CA ILE A 232 22.09 1.46 -23.66
C ILE A 232 22.38 -0.01 -23.39
N GLU A 233 21.37 -0.89 -23.47
CA GLU A 233 21.55 -2.35 -23.34
C GLU A 233 22.47 -2.91 -24.43
N SER A 234 22.37 -2.42 -25.67
CA SER A 234 23.20 -2.88 -26.80
C SER A 234 24.69 -2.47 -26.77
N ARG A 235 25.10 -1.63 -25.81
CA ARG A 235 26.51 -1.22 -25.64
C ARG A 235 27.22 -1.96 -24.49
N SER A 236 26.51 -2.84 -23.80
CA SER A 236 26.98 -3.53 -22.58
C SER A 236 27.34 -5.01 -22.82
N THR A 237 27.30 -5.48 -24.06
CA THR A 237 27.72 -6.82 -24.53
C THR A 237 28.94 -6.70 -25.43
#